data_AF-A0A3A8YR52-F1
#
_entry.id   AF-A0A3A8YR52-F1
#
_cell.length_a   1.000
_cell.length_b   1.000
_cell.length_c   1.000
_cell.angle_alpha   90.00
_cell.angle_beta   90.00
_cell.angle_gamma   90.00
#
_symmetry.space_group_name_H-M   'P 1'
#
loop_
_entity.id
_entity.type
_entity.pdbx_description
1 polymer ?
#
loop_
_entity_poly.entity_id
_entity_poly.type
_entity_poly.pdbx_seq_one_letter_code
_entity_poly.pdbx_strand_id
1 'polypeptide(L)'
;MVRSFRFLFQFTWPNLSAILGFAVIVIAGCYATGVPGDTGIGNLFETYYAMFPIMILFMLYIYAFALCTSNLNLGLSFGARRRDFFWALQSIMVSSALLCWALQLFLAAFPGLAGWASRERWMLLEMFDGRPWIFPLTSAAFMVLGCLSGLLMIKRRGLGIFLIAVSIFVLMAATAILILSSETDLMEFLLDTEWGWLWASLPQATAAVLAVSAVGGELLIWRVVQRFVVR
;
A
#
# COMPACT_ATOMS: atom_id res chain seq x y z
N MET A 1 26.37 5.49 0.75
CA MET A 1 25.08 4.85 1.08
C MET A 1 24.55 5.26 2.46
N VAL A 2 25.27 5.02 3.58
CA VAL A 2 24.75 5.24 4.95
C VAL A 2 24.24 6.66 5.21
N ARG A 3 24.91 7.70 4.70
CA ARG A 3 24.48 9.11 4.86
C ARG A 3 23.16 9.40 4.14
N SER A 4 23.01 8.94 2.90
CA SER A 4 21.78 9.09 2.11
C SER A 4 20.62 8.30 2.71
N PHE A 5 20.89 7.09 3.22
CA PHE A 5 19.90 6.30 3.94
C PHE A 5 19.43 7.01 5.21
N ARG A 6 20.35 7.48 6.06
CA ARG A 6 20.00 8.21 7.29
C ARG A 6 19.17 9.47 7.02
N PHE A 7 19.52 10.21 5.97
CA PHE A 7 18.75 11.38 5.52
C PHE A 7 17.31 10.98 5.13
N LEU A 8 17.14 10.02 4.22
CA LEU A 8 15.82 9.59 3.78
C LEU A 8 15.01 8.93 4.91
N PHE A 9 15.67 8.20 5.80
CA PHE A 9 15.05 7.55 6.96
C PHE A 9 14.45 8.58 7.93
N GLN A 10 15.09 9.76 8.09
CA GLN A 10 14.55 10.85 8.91
C GLN A 10 13.18 11.33 8.42
N PHE A 11 12.91 11.27 7.12
CA PHE A 11 11.60 11.57 6.54
C PHE A 11 10.68 10.34 6.49
N THR A 12 11.24 9.14 6.48
CA THR A 12 10.47 7.87 6.48
C THR A 12 9.82 7.63 7.82
N TRP A 13 10.58 7.78 8.91
CA TRP A 13 10.16 7.40 10.25
C TRP A 13 8.88 8.10 10.72
N PRO A 14 8.71 9.43 10.52
CA PRO A 14 7.45 10.10 10.87
C PRO A 14 6.25 9.51 10.13
N ASN A 15 6.39 9.21 8.83
CA ASN A 15 5.30 8.62 8.04
C ASN A 15 4.95 7.21 8.51
N LEU A 16 5.94 6.38 8.84
CA LEU A 16 5.70 5.06 9.43
C LEU A 16 5.06 5.16 10.82
N SER A 17 5.49 6.12 11.63
CA SER A 17 4.89 6.35 12.95
C SER A 17 3.44 6.82 12.86
N ALA A 18 3.07 7.56 11.81
CA ALA A 18 1.70 7.96 11.55
C ALA A 18 0.80 6.76 11.21
N ILE A 19 1.29 5.79 10.43
CA ILE A 19 0.56 4.55 10.13
C ILE A 19 0.30 3.76 11.42
N LEU A 20 1.33 3.62 12.27
CA LEU A 20 1.20 2.95 13.57
C LEU A 20 0.23 3.69 14.51
N GLY A 21 0.35 5.01 14.60
CA GLY A 21 -0.55 5.84 15.40
C GLY A 21 -2.00 5.71 14.94
N PHE A 22 -2.24 5.70 13.62
CA PHE A 22 -3.56 5.46 13.06
C PHE A 22 -4.11 4.08 13.43
N ALA A 23 -3.29 3.02 13.37
CA ALA A 23 -3.69 1.68 13.81
C ALA A 23 -4.17 1.67 15.27
N VAL A 24 -3.40 2.31 16.16
CA VAL A 24 -3.73 2.39 17.59
C VAL A 24 -5.05 3.14 17.82
N ILE A 25 -5.26 4.26 17.12
CA ILE A 25 -6.50 5.04 17.22
C ILE A 25 -7.71 4.21 16.78
N VAL A 26 -7.60 3.47 15.68
CA VAL A 26 -8.70 2.64 15.17
C VAL A 26 -9.01 1.51 16.15
N ILE A 27 -8.00 0.80 16.66
CA ILE A 27 -8.19 -0.26 17.67
C ILE A 27 -8.86 0.31 18.93
N ALA A 28 -8.33 1.41 19.47
CA ALA A 28 -8.88 2.05 20.67
C ALA A 28 -10.32 2.54 20.45
N GLY A 29 -10.61 3.08 19.28
CA GLY A 29 -11.96 3.49 18.87
C GLY A 29 -12.94 2.32 18.81
N CYS A 30 -12.52 1.16 18.28
CA CYS A 30 -13.33 -0.06 18.32
C CYS A 30 -13.69 -0.46 19.76
N TYR A 31 -12.71 -0.48 20.68
CA TYR A 31 -12.97 -0.79 22.09
C TYR A 31 -13.90 0.22 22.76
N ALA A 32 -13.64 1.52 22.58
CA ALA A 32 -14.42 2.59 23.21
C ALA A 32 -15.89 2.59 22.75
N THR A 33 -16.16 2.12 21.53
CA THR A 33 -17.49 2.12 20.93
C THR A 33 -18.23 0.78 21.05
N GLY A 34 -17.64 -0.22 21.74
CA GLY A 34 -18.31 -1.50 22.01
C GLY A 34 -18.37 -2.47 20.83
N VAL A 35 -17.71 -2.16 19.71
CA VAL A 35 -17.63 -3.05 18.52
C VAL A 35 -17.18 -4.48 18.87
N PRO A 36 -16.25 -4.72 19.81
CA PRO A 36 -15.85 -6.09 20.18
C PRO A 36 -16.98 -6.97 20.75
N GLY A 37 -17.99 -6.36 21.38
CA GLY A 37 -18.96 -7.08 22.21
C GLY A 37 -20.34 -7.31 21.59
N ASP A 38 -20.70 -6.59 20.51
CA ASP A 38 -22.04 -6.68 19.91
C ASP A 38 -22.00 -6.53 18.39
N THR A 39 -22.43 -7.59 17.68
CA THR A 39 -22.50 -7.65 16.20
C THR A 39 -23.55 -6.71 15.60
N GLY A 40 -24.51 -6.22 16.39
CA GLY A 40 -25.52 -5.26 15.95
C GLY A 40 -25.03 -3.80 15.90
N ILE A 41 -23.89 -3.50 16.54
CA ILE A 41 -23.31 -2.16 16.59
C ILE A 41 -22.24 -2.04 15.49
N GLY A 42 -22.65 -1.45 14.37
CA GLY A 42 -21.76 -1.11 13.25
C GLY A 42 -21.30 0.34 13.33
N ASN A 43 -19.99 0.59 13.40
CA ASN A 43 -19.43 1.94 13.58
C ASN A 43 -18.33 2.27 12.55
N LEU A 44 -18.04 3.56 12.37
CA LEU A 44 -16.96 4.04 11.50
C LEU A 44 -15.61 3.36 11.77
N PHE A 45 -15.27 3.11 13.04
CA PHE A 45 -14.00 2.46 13.41
C PHE A 45 -13.91 1.02 12.93
N GLU A 46 -15.02 0.29 12.87
CA GLU A 46 -15.07 -1.05 12.31
C GLU A 46 -14.77 -1.04 10.81
N THR A 47 -15.36 -0.09 10.09
CA THR A 47 -15.10 0.10 8.66
C THR A 47 -13.64 0.46 8.41
N TYR A 48 -13.06 1.38 9.19
CA TYR A 48 -11.64 1.73 9.09
C TYR A 48 -10.72 0.56 9.45
N TYR A 49 -11.12 -0.28 10.40
CA TYR A 49 -10.38 -1.48 10.78
C TYR A 49 -10.39 -2.53 9.66
N ALA A 50 -11.55 -2.78 9.04
CA ALA A 50 -11.68 -3.69 7.91
C ALA A 50 -10.93 -3.21 6.67
N MET A 51 -10.93 -1.90 6.39
CA MET A 51 -10.26 -1.30 5.23
C MET A 51 -8.76 -1.02 5.44
N PHE A 52 -8.22 -1.35 6.62
CA PHE A 52 -6.85 -1.02 6.99
C PHE A 52 -5.77 -1.44 5.97
N PRO A 53 -5.77 -2.67 5.40
CA PRO A 53 -4.80 -3.05 4.38
C PRO A 53 -4.76 -2.10 3.18
N ILE A 54 -5.92 -1.62 2.72
CA ILE A 54 -6.01 -0.75 1.55
C ILE A 54 -5.55 0.68 1.92
N MET A 55 -5.88 1.12 3.13
CA MET A 55 -5.38 2.41 3.64
C MET A 55 -3.86 2.44 3.74
N ILE A 56 -3.23 1.34 4.20
CA ILE A 56 -1.76 1.21 4.21
C ILE A 56 -1.19 1.38 2.79
N LEU A 57 -1.77 0.69 1.79
CA LEU A 57 -1.30 0.78 0.40
C LEU A 57 -1.39 2.21 -0.14
N PHE A 58 -2.47 2.93 0.16
CA PHE A 58 -2.63 4.33 -0.23
C PHE A 58 -1.62 5.25 0.46
N MET A 59 -1.39 5.07 1.76
CA MET A 59 -0.38 5.84 2.50
C MET A 59 1.03 5.57 1.97
N LEU A 60 1.37 4.32 1.67
CA LEU A 60 2.65 3.94 1.06
C LEU A 60 2.83 4.54 -0.33
N TYR A 61 1.76 4.60 -1.14
CA TYR A 61 1.77 5.27 -2.44
C TYR A 61 2.10 6.77 -2.32
N ILE A 62 1.40 7.49 -1.44
CA ILE A 62 1.65 8.94 -1.21
C ILE A 62 3.06 9.15 -0.66
N TYR A 63 3.49 8.28 0.24
CA TYR A 63 4.82 8.36 0.83
C TYR A 63 5.93 8.17 -0.22
N ALA A 64 5.80 7.16 -1.07
CA ALA A 64 6.75 6.93 -2.16
C ALA A 64 6.74 8.07 -3.20
N PHE A 65 5.56 8.64 -3.46
CA PHE A 65 5.44 9.86 -4.27
C PHE A 65 6.25 11.03 -3.71
N ALA A 66 6.17 11.29 -2.39
CA ALA A 66 6.97 12.31 -1.73
C ALA A 66 8.49 12.01 -1.79
N LEU A 67 8.88 10.73 -1.63
CA LEU A 67 10.29 10.31 -1.71
C LEU A 67 10.93 10.63 -3.06
N CYS A 68 10.19 10.40 -4.14
CA CYS A 68 10.67 10.58 -5.50
C CYS A 68 10.39 11.99 -6.07
N THR A 69 9.87 12.91 -5.25
CA THR A 69 9.66 14.33 -5.61
C THR A 69 10.58 15.26 -4.82
N SER A 70 10.15 15.66 -3.61
CA SER A 70 10.85 16.64 -2.77
C SER A 70 12.17 16.09 -2.24
N ASN A 71 12.16 14.85 -1.73
CA ASN A 71 13.34 14.24 -1.10
C ASN A 71 14.43 13.88 -2.12
N LEU A 72 14.06 13.61 -3.38
CA LEU A 72 15.02 13.42 -4.47
C LEU A 72 15.77 14.71 -4.79
N ASN A 73 15.06 15.84 -4.94
CA ASN A 73 15.67 17.13 -5.23
C ASN A 73 16.61 17.58 -4.10
N LEU A 74 16.17 17.43 -2.83
CA LEU A 74 16.98 17.74 -1.65
C LEU A 74 18.18 16.78 -1.51
N GLY A 75 17.98 15.48 -1.73
CA GLY A 75 19.06 14.50 -1.60
C GLY A 75 20.17 14.74 -2.62
N LEU A 76 19.83 15.09 -3.86
CA LEU A 76 20.81 15.38 -4.90
C LEU A 76 21.46 16.76 -4.73
N SER A 77 20.77 17.77 -4.21
CA SER A 77 21.35 19.10 -3.95
C SER A 77 22.37 19.07 -2.81
N PHE A 78 22.20 18.20 -1.82
CA PHE A 78 23.21 17.94 -0.78
C PHE A 78 24.39 17.06 -1.25
N GLY A 79 24.52 16.79 -2.56
CA GLY A 79 25.67 16.11 -3.15
C GLY A 79 25.65 14.58 -3.03
N ALA A 80 24.49 13.96 -2.79
CA ALA A 80 24.40 12.50 -2.77
C ALA A 80 24.75 11.90 -4.15
N ARG A 81 25.57 10.84 -4.15
CA ARG A 81 25.80 10.06 -5.38
C ARG A 81 24.49 9.40 -5.81
N ARG A 82 24.12 9.52 -7.09
CA ARG A 82 22.88 8.98 -7.66
C ARG A 82 22.67 7.48 -7.40
N ARG A 83 23.75 6.69 -7.52
CA ARG A 83 23.74 5.25 -7.22
C ARG A 83 23.44 4.98 -5.75
N ASP A 84 24.08 5.72 -4.84
CA ASP A 84 23.90 5.56 -3.40
C ASP A 84 22.49 5.98 -2.96
N PHE A 85 21.92 7.00 -3.61
CA PHE A 85 20.55 7.43 -3.38
C PHE A 85 19.54 6.36 -3.79
N PHE A 86 19.71 5.73 -4.96
CA PHE A 86 18.82 4.66 -5.41
C PHE A 86 18.83 3.46 -4.46
N TRP A 87 20.00 3.00 -4.02
CA TRP A 87 20.08 1.89 -3.06
C TRP A 87 19.49 2.26 -1.70
N ALA A 88 19.63 3.51 -1.27
CA ALA A 88 18.98 3.99 -0.05
C ALA A 88 17.45 4.03 -0.20
N LEU A 89 16.93 4.48 -1.35
CA LEU A 89 15.51 4.47 -1.68
C LEU A 89 14.95 3.03 -1.66
N GLN A 90 15.64 2.09 -2.29
CA GLN A 90 15.27 0.68 -2.29
C GLN A 90 15.22 0.07 -0.88
N SER A 91 16.27 0.33 -0.09
CA SER A 91 16.30 -0.14 1.30
C SER A 91 15.12 0.39 2.11
N ILE A 92 14.70 1.63 1.86
CA ILE A 92 13.56 2.25 2.55
C ILE A 92 12.26 1.62 2.09
N MET A 93 12.06 1.44 0.78
CA MET A 93 10.85 0.81 0.24
C MET A 93 10.67 -0.61 0.81
N VAL A 94 11.73 -1.42 0.81
CA VAL A 94 11.70 -2.76 1.40
C VAL A 94 11.41 -2.70 2.91
N SER A 95 12.08 -1.79 3.65
CA SER A 95 11.84 -1.67 5.09
C SER A 95 10.41 -1.25 5.44
N SER A 96 9.84 -0.31 4.68
CA SER A 96 8.46 0.16 4.86
C SER A 96 7.46 -0.94 4.51
N ALA A 97 7.68 -1.67 3.41
CA ALA A 97 6.87 -2.81 3.01
C ALA A 97 6.85 -3.90 4.08
N LEU A 98 8.02 -4.26 4.62
CA LEU A 98 8.14 -5.28 5.68
C LEU A 98 7.47 -4.86 6.99
N LEU A 99 7.63 -3.60 7.40
CA LEU A 99 6.98 -3.08 8.61
C LEU A 99 5.46 -3.04 8.45
N CYS A 100 4.97 -2.59 7.30
CA CYS A 100 3.56 -2.57 6.98
C CYS A 100 2.98 -3.99 6.89
N TRP A 101 3.74 -4.95 6.37
CA TRP A 101 3.35 -6.34 6.33
C TRP A 101 3.25 -6.95 7.73
N ALA A 102 4.23 -6.70 8.59
CA ALA A 102 4.17 -7.13 9.99
C ALA A 102 2.97 -6.51 10.72
N LEU A 103 2.69 -5.24 10.49
CA LEU A 103 1.51 -4.56 11.05
C LEU A 103 0.20 -5.17 10.55
N GLN A 104 0.10 -5.47 9.25
CA GLN A 104 -1.08 -6.11 8.67
C GLN A 104 -1.31 -7.49 9.26
N LEU A 105 -0.26 -8.31 9.42
CA LEU A 105 -0.37 -9.63 10.06
C LEU A 105 -0.81 -9.52 11.52
N PHE A 106 -0.28 -8.53 12.25
CA PHE A 106 -0.70 -8.25 13.62
C PHE A 106 -2.19 -7.89 13.68
N LEU A 107 -2.65 -6.99 12.81
CA LEU A 107 -4.05 -6.57 12.77
C LEU A 107 -4.98 -7.69 12.32
N ALA A 108 -4.57 -8.55 11.40
CA ALA A 108 -5.37 -9.72 11.01
C ALA A 108 -5.52 -10.72 12.16
N ALA A 109 -4.47 -10.94 12.96
CA ALA A 109 -4.51 -11.85 14.11
C ALA A 109 -5.18 -11.26 15.37
N PHE A 110 -5.27 -9.93 15.46
CA PHE A 110 -5.71 -9.23 16.66
C PHE A 110 -7.16 -9.56 17.10
N PRO A 111 -8.17 -9.65 16.23
CA PRO A 111 -9.54 -9.97 16.63
C PRO A 111 -9.64 -11.37 17.27
N GLY A 112 -8.89 -12.35 16.74
CA GLY A 112 -8.82 -13.69 17.30
C GLY A 112 -8.14 -13.74 18.66
N LEU A 113 -7.05 -12.99 18.85
CA LEU A 113 -6.37 -12.87 20.15
C LEU A 113 -7.19 -12.12 21.20
N ALA A 114 -7.99 -11.15 20.76
CA ALA A 114 -8.81 -10.31 21.62
C ALA A 114 -10.21 -10.88 21.89
N GLY A 115 -10.55 -12.04 21.33
CA GLY A 115 -11.85 -12.70 21.52
C GLY A 115 -13.03 -11.92 20.93
N TRP A 116 -12.81 -11.14 19.87
CA TRP A 116 -13.87 -10.36 19.24
C TRP A 116 -14.84 -11.27 18.46
N ALA A 117 -16.13 -10.94 18.43
CA ALA A 117 -17.15 -11.71 17.71
C ALA A 117 -16.90 -11.73 16.19
N SER A 118 -16.73 -12.90 15.56
CA SER A 118 -16.38 -13.05 14.14
C SER A 118 -17.33 -12.27 13.21
N ARG A 119 -16.79 -11.31 12.45
CA ARG A 119 -17.54 -10.50 11.47
C ARG A 119 -17.05 -10.76 10.04
N GLU A 120 -17.98 -10.85 9.09
CA GLU A 120 -17.67 -11.01 7.66
C GLU A 120 -16.77 -9.88 7.12
N ARG A 121 -16.93 -8.67 7.65
CA ARG A 121 -16.07 -7.52 7.29
C ARG A 121 -14.59 -7.71 7.66
N TRP A 122 -14.27 -8.57 8.64
CA TRP A 122 -12.87 -8.86 8.97
C TRP A 122 -12.19 -9.77 7.96
N MET A 123 -12.96 -10.41 7.08
CA MET A 123 -12.43 -11.16 5.93
C MET A 123 -11.63 -10.26 4.98
N LEU A 124 -11.87 -8.94 4.99
CA LEU A 124 -11.03 -7.96 4.29
C LEU A 124 -9.62 -7.82 4.89
N LEU A 125 -9.41 -8.14 6.17
CA LEU A 125 -8.05 -8.26 6.73
C LEU A 125 -7.35 -9.54 6.27
N GLU A 126 -8.13 -10.57 5.92
CA GLU A 126 -7.70 -11.84 5.34
C GLU A 126 -7.67 -11.82 3.80
N MET A 127 -7.73 -10.63 3.17
CA MET A 127 -7.80 -10.37 1.72
C MET A 127 -6.84 -11.17 0.82
N PHE A 128 -5.82 -11.82 1.37
CA PHE A 128 -4.87 -12.67 0.63
C PHE A 128 -5.04 -14.17 0.84
N ASP A 129 -6.16 -14.61 1.41
CA ASP A 129 -6.56 -16.03 1.46
C ASP A 129 -5.43 -16.92 2.02
N GLY A 130 -4.82 -16.47 3.13
CA GLY A 130 -3.70 -17.16 3.77
C GLY A 130 -2.34 -17.11 3.05
N ARG A 131 -2.19 -16.33 1.97
CA ARG A 131 -0.92 -16.13 1.24
C ARG A 131 -0.21 -14.85 1.69
N PRO A 132 0.66 -14.90 2.70
CA PRO A 132 1.19 -13.70 3.34
C PRO A 132 2.13 -12.90 2.41
N TRP A 133 2.66 -13.51 1.34
CA TRP A 133 3.61 -12.88 0.41
C TRP A 133 2.99 -11.91 -0.62
N ILE A 134 1.67 -11.93 -0.81
CA ILE A 134 1.04 -11.06 -1.82
C ILE A 134 0.98 -9.61 -1.32
N PHE A 135 0.75 -9.39 -0.03
CA PHE A 135 0.74 -8.05 0.57
C PHE A 135 2.07 -7.28 0.44
N PRO A 136 3.25 -7.85 0.77
CA PRO A 136 4.51 -7.15 0.54
C PRO A 136 4.74 -6.87 -0.96
N LEU A 137 4.27 -7.74 -1.85
CA LEU A 137 4.37 -7.54 -3.30
C LEU A 137 3.46 -6.40 -3.80
N THR A 138 2.21 -6.33 -3.34
CA THR A 138 1.30 -5.20 -3.64
C THR A 138 1.87 -3.90 -3.07
N SER A 139 2.37 -3.92 -1.84
CA SER A 139 3.00 -2.75 -1.23
C SER A 139 4.19 -2.24 -2.03
N ALA A 140 5.07 -3.12 -2.50
CA ALA A 140 6.20 -2.77 -3.36
C ALA A 140 5.72 -2.17 -4.69
N ALA A 141 4.73 -2.78 -5.34
CA ALA A 141 4.17 -2.26 -6.59
C ALA A 141 3.57 -0.85 -6.42
N PHE A 142 2.82 -0.62 -5.33
CA PHE A 142 2.24 0.69 -5.03
C PHE A 142 3.30 1.74 -4.70
N MET A 143 4.37 1.37 -3.98
CA MET A 143 5.49 2.29 -3.74
C MET A 143 6.22 2.61 -5.04
N VAL A 144 6.45 1.63 -5.93
CA VAL A 144 7.06 1.86 -7.25
C VAL A 144 6.18 2.80 -8.09
N LEU A 145 4.86 2.57 -8.12
CA LEU A 145 3.89 3.45 -8.80
C LEU A 145 3.91 4.87 -8.22
N GLY A 146 3.94 5.02 -6.90
CA GLY A 146 4.07 6.31 -6.24
C GLY A 146 5.36 7.02 -6.62
N CYS A 147 6.48 6.29 -6.66
CA CYS A 147 7.75 6.86 -7.07
C CYS A 147 7.77 7.29 -8.54
N LEU A 148 7.19 6.49 -9.43
CA LEU A 148 7.04 6.83 -10.86
C LEU A 148 6.15 8.06 -11.05
N SER A 149 5.01 8.14 -10.35
CA SER A 149 4.13 9.30 -10.42
C SER A 149 4.83 10.57 -9.93
N GLY A 150 5.67 10.45 -8.90
CA GLY A 150 6.51 11.52 -8.40
C GLY A 150 7.54 12.03 -9.41
N LEU A 151 8.30 11.10 -10.00
CA LEU A 151 9.28 11.42 -11.04
C LEU A 151 8.62 12.06 -12.28
N LEU A 152 7.46 11.55 -12.68
CA LEU A 152 6.68 12.10 -13.79
C LEU A 152 6.16 13.51 -13.48
N MET A 153 5.75 13.78 -12.24
CA MET A 153 5.27 15.10 -11.83
C MET A 153 6.35 16.18 -12.02
N ILE A 154 7.62 15.85 -11.74
CA ILE A 154 8.75 16.77 -11.95
C ILE A 154 9.01 16.99 -13.45
N LYS A 155 8.93 15.92 -14.26
CA LYS A 155 9.35 15.98 -15.67
C LYS A 155 8.25 16.49 -16.61
N ARG A 156 7.01 16.05 -16.38
CA ARG A 156 5.80 16.34 -17.17
C ARG A 156 4.59 16.36 -16.24
N ARG A 157 4.29 17.54 -15.69
CA ARG A 157 3.20 17.77 -14.73
C ARG A 157 1.87 17.11 -15.13
N GLY A 158 1.46 17.21 -16.40
CA GLY A 158 0.20 16.61 -16.88
C GLY A 158 0.16 15.08 -16.79
N LEU A 159 1.26 14.39 -17.14
CA LEU A 159 1.33 12.93 -17.03
C LEU A 159 1.37 12.47 -15.57
N GLY A 160 2.06 13.23 -14.70
CA GLY A 160 2.06 12.96 -13.26
C GLY A 160 0.65 13.03 -12.66
N ILE A 161 -0.10 14.11 -12.96
CA ILE A 161 -1.50 14.27 -12.50
C ILE A 161 -2.39 13.15 -13.03
N PHE A 162 -2.28 12.83 -14.33
CA PHE A 162 -3.06 11.74 -14.93
C PHE A 162 -2.79 10.40 -14.21
N LEU A 163 -1.53 10.07 -13.95
CA LEU A 163 -1.17 8.81 -13.31
C LEU A 163 -1.63 8.74 -11.84
N ILE A 164 -1.60 9.87 -11.13
CA ILE A 164 -2.15 9.99 -9.78
C ILE A 164 -3.67 9.75 -9.81
N ALA A 165 -4.39 10.42 -10.73
CA ALA A 165 -5.82 10.26 -10.87
C ALA A 165 -6.19 8.80 -11.16
N VAL A 166 -5.51 8.17 -12.13
CA VAL A 166 -5.72 6.74 -12.45
C VAL A 166 -5.45 5.86 -11.23
N SER A 167 -4.36 6.11 -10.49
CA SER A 167 -4.04 5.32 -9.29
C SER A 167 -5.12 5.44 -8.19
N ILE A 168 -5.69 6.63 -8.01
CA ILE A 168 -6.80 6.85 -7.07
C ILE A 168 -8.06 6.11 -7.54
N PHE A 169 -8.41 6.20 -8.82
CA PHE A 169 -9.57 5.46 -9.36
C PHE A 169 -9.40 3.95 -9.23
N VAL A 170 -8.19 3.42 -9.49
CA VAL A 170 -7.88 2.00 -9.30
C VAL A 170 -8.03 1.58 -7.84
N LEU A 171 -7.49 2.36 -6.91
CA LEU A 171 -7.65 2.07 -5.47
C LEU A 171 -9.12 2.13 -5.05
N MET A 172 -9.87 3.12 -5.51
CA MET A 172 -11.29 3.27 -5.20
C MET A 172 -12.13 2.11 -5.77
N ALA A 173 -11.87 1.72 -7.02
CA ALA A 173 -12.52 0.56 -7.62
C ALA A 173 -12.17 -0.74 -6.88
N ALA A 174 -10.89 -0.92 -6.52
CA ALA A 174 -10.46 -2.08 -5.73
C ALA A 174 -11.15 -2.12 -4.35
N THR A 175 -11.24 -0.98 -3.64
CA THR A 175 -11.99 -0.91 -2.37
C THR A 175 -13.45 -1.27 -2.55
N ALA A 176 -14.11 -0.76 -3.60
CA ALA A 176 -15.53 -1.02 -3.85
C ALA A 176 -15.78 -2.50 -4.13
N ILE A 177 -14.98 -3.13 -5.00
CA ILE A 177 -15.07 -4.56 -5.33
C ILE A 177 -14.87 -5.41 -4.08
N LEU A 178 -13.91 -5.04 -3.21
CA LEU A 178 -13.62 -5.79 -2.00
C LEU A 178 -14.77 -5.72 -0.99
N ILE A 179 -15.31 -4.53 -0.73
CA ILE A 179 -16.47 -4.35 0.15
C ILE A 179 -17.65 -5.18 -0.40
N LEU A 180 -17.93 -5.05 -1.70
CA LEU A 180 -18.97 -5.82 -2.37
C LEU A 180 -18.74 -7.33 -2.22
N SER A 181 -17.51 -7.81 -2.42
CA SER A 181 -17.20 -9.24 -2.24
C SER A 181 -17.29 -9.73 -0.79
N SER A 182 -17.17 -8.84 0.19
CA SER A 182 -17.30 -9.19 1.61
C SER A 182 -18.74 -9.12 2.12
N GLU A 183 -19.59 -8.30 1.51
CA GLU A 183 -20.98 -8.11 1.91
C GLU A 183 -21.96 -8.90 1.04
N THR A 184 -21.51 -9.41 -0.10
CA THR A 184 -22.32 -10.19 -1.04
C THR A 184 -21.50 -11.38 -1.55
N ASP A 185 -22.17 -12.50 -1.85
CA ASP A 185 -21.58 -13.69 -2.52
C ASP A 185 -21.23 -13.39 -4.00
N LEU A 186 -20.82 -12.16 -4.31
CA LEU A 186 -20.49 -11.67 -5.63
C LEU A 186 -19.44 -12.53 -6.31
N MET A 187 -18.45 -12.99 -5.54
CA MET A 187 -17.39 -13.81 -6.08
C MET A 187 -17.86 -15.24 -6.38
N GLU A 188 -18.79 -15.78 -5.59
CA GLU A 188 -19.44 -17.07 -5.88
C GLU A 188 -20.33 -16.96 -7.12
N PHE A 189 -21.11 -15.88 -7.24
CA PHE A 189 -21.93 -15.59 -8.42
C PHE A 189 -21.10 -15.40 -9.71
N LEU A 190 -19.95 -14.71 -9.63
CA LEU A 190 -19.04 -14.51 -10.76
C LEU A 190 -18.33 -15.80 -11.17
N LEU A 191 -18.02 -16.67 -10.21
CA LEU A 191 -17.41 -17.98 -10.48
C LEU A 191 -18.40 -18.98 -11.10
N ASP A 192 -19.68 -18.88 -10.77
CA ASP A 192 -20.75 -19.73 -11.31
C ASP A 192 -21.22 -19.29 -12.72
N THR A 193 -20.70 -18.17 -13.23
CA THR A 193 -20.98 -17.71 -14.60
C THR A 193 -20.16 -18.49 -15.64
N GLU A 194 -20.58 -18.52 -16.92
CA GLU A 194 -19.80 -19.15 -18.02
C GLU A 194 -18.35 -18.62 -18.16
N TRP A 195 -18.09 -17.43 -17.62
CA TRP A 195 -16.77 -16.78 -17.58
C TRP A 195 -16.02 -17.03 -16.26
N GLY A 196 -16.45 -17.97 -15.43
CA GLY A 196 -15.84 -18.28 -14.12
C GLY A 196 -14.33 -18.56 -14.18
N TRP A 197 -13.85 -19.10 -15.30
CA TRP A 197 -12.42 -19.32 -15.54
C TRP A 197 -11.59 -18.02 -15.63
N LEU A 198 -12.17 -16.91 -16.11
CA LEU A 198 -11.51 -15.58 -16.10
C LEU A 198 -11.39 -15.06 -14.67
N TRP A 199 -12.44 -15.22 -13.87
CA TRP A 199 -12.46 -14.79 -12.48
C TRP A 199 -11.52 -15.64 -11.61
N ALA A 200 -11.43 -16.94 -11.87
CA ALA A 200 -10.51 -17.86 -11.18
C ALA A 200 -9.03 -17.58 -11.51
N SER A 201 -8.71 -17.07 -12.71
CA SER A 201 -7.34 -16.73 -13.12
C SER A 201 -6.91 -15.31 -12.74
N LEU A 202 -7.86 -14.46 -12.34
CA LEU A 202 -7.65 -13.05 -11.97
C LEU A 202 -6.60 -12.85 -10.84
N PRO A 203 -6.57 -13.65 -9.76
CA PRO A 203 -5.56 -13.50 -8.70
C PRO A 203 -4.13 -13.79 -9.19
N GLN A 204 -3.97 -14.78 -10.07
CA GLN A 204 -2.67 -15.13 -10.65
C GLN A 204 -2.22 -14.08 -11.67
N ALA A 205 -3.14 -13.63 -12.52
CA ALA A 205 -2.89 -12.58 -13.50
C ALA A 205 -2.50 -11.25 -12.83
N THR A 206 -3.21 -10.86 -11.77
CA THR A 206 -2.90 -9.65 -10.98
C THR A 206 -1.54 -9.76 -10.31
N ALA A 207 -1.20 -10.90 -9.69
CA ALA A 207 0.14 -11.12 -9.12
C ALA A 207 1.25 -11.01 -10.18
N ALA A 208 1.04 -11.57 -11.37
CA ALA A 208 2.00 -11.48 -12.48
C ALA A 208 2.16 -10.02 -12.97
N VAL A 209 1.05 -9.29 -13.15
CA VAL A 209 1.06 -7.88 -13.55
C VAL A 209 1.76 -7.02 -12.49
N LEU A 210 1.50 -7.26 -11.21
CA LEU A 210 2.17 -6.57 -10.11
C LEU A 210 3.67 -6.85 -10.07
N ALA A 211 4.09 -8.11 -10.29
CA ALA A 211 5.51 -8.46 -10.35
C ALA A 211 6.21 -7.80 -11.54
N VAL A 212 5.61 -7.85 -12.73
CA VAL A 212 6.17 -7.24 -13.95
C VAL A 212 6.22 -5.73 -13.83
N SER A 213 5.17 -5.11 -13.29
CA SER A 213 5.12 -3.65 -13.08
C SER A 213 6.10 -3.18 -12.01
N ALA A 214 6.30 -3.94 -10.93
CA ALA A 214 7.31 -3.62 -9.92
C ALA A 214 8.72 -3.69 -10.52
N VAL A 215 9.08 -4.78 -11.19
CA VAL A 215 10.42 -4.95 -11.80
C VAL A 215 10.65 -3.93 -12.93
N GLY A 216 9.67 -3.75 -13.81
CA GLY A 216 9.74 -2.78 -14.90
C GLY A 216 9.81 -1.34 -14.39
N GLY A 217 9.03 -1.01 -13.36
CA GLY A 217 9.02 0.30 -12.73
C GLY A 217 10.33 0.61 -12.03
N GLU A 218 10.93 -0.36 -11.34
CA GLU A 218 12.26 -0.23 -10.75
C GLU A 218 13.35 0.10 -11.76
N LEU A 219 13.35 -0.58 -12.92
CA LEU A 219 14.28 -0.30 -14.01
C LEU A 219 14.09 1.11 -14.57
N LEU A 220 12.85 1.58 -14.65
CA LEU A 220 12.55 2.96 -15.08
C LEU A 220 13.01 3.98 -14.04
N ILE A 221 12.74 3.75 -12.76
CA ILE A 221 13.21 4.61 -11.65
C ILE A 221 14.73 4.71 -11.70
N TRP A 222 15.45 3.58 -11.81
CA TRP A 222 16.91 3.55 -11.93
C TRP A 222 17.40 4.42 -13.10
N ARG A 223 16.85 4.22 -14.30
CA ARG A 223 17.22 4.99 -15.49
C ARG A 223 16.96 6.48 -15.33
N VAL A 224 15.85 6.85 -14.70
CA VAL A 224 15.48 8.25 -14.48
C VAL A 224 16.38 8.90 -13.45
N VAL A 225 16.62 8.26 -12.29
CA VAL A 225 17.49 8.77 -11.22
C VAL A 225 18.93 8.97 -11.71
N GLN A 226 19.46 8.05 -12.51
CA GLN A 226 20.81 8.19 -13.07
C GLN A 226 20.97 9.40 -14.00
N ARG A 227 19.92 9.74 -14.75
CA ARG A 227 19.89 10.85 -15.72
C ARG A 227 19.29 12.12 -15.14
N PHE A 228 18.95 12.13 -13.85
CA PHE A 228 18.28 13.26 -13.23
C PHE A 228 19.23 14.44 -13.06
N VAL A 229 18.78 15.61 -13.52
CA VAL A 229 19.49 16.89 -13.41
C VAL A 229 18.72 17.75 -12.43
N VAL A 230 19.40 18.16 -11.36
CA VAL A 230 18.84 19.09 -10.36
C VAL A 230 18.61 20.42 -11.06
N ARG A 231 17.39 20.95 -10.95
CA ARG A 231 17.03 22.28 -11.44
C ARG A 231 17.05 23.28 -10.30
#